data_AF-A0A7H8J073-F1
#
_entry.id   AF-A0A7H8J073-F1
#
_cell.length_a   1.000
_cell.length_b   1.000
_cell.length_c   1.000
_cell.angle_alpha   90.00
_cell.angle_beta   90.00
_cell.angle_gamma   90.00
#
_symmetry.space_group_name_H-M   'P 1'
#
loop_
_entity.id
_entity.type
_entity.pdbx_description
1 polymer ?
#
loop_
_entity_poly.entity_id
_entity_poly.type
_entity_poly.pdbx_seq_one_letter_code
_entity_poly.pdbx_strand_id
1 'polypeptide(L)' 'MWRITPGVVTDTEANELFVVVSGRATIEGEGGSVLDVRPGGRCVLREGDRTTWTVHETLRKAYHISL' A
#
# COMPACT_ATOMS: atom_id res chain seq x y z
N MET A 1 5.15 -7.93 9.64
CA MET A 1 3.68 -7.86 9.49
C MET A 1 3.21 -6.47 9.87
N TRP A 2 2.30 -5.87 9.09
CA TRP A 2 1.80 -4.51 9.32
C TRP A 2 0.27 -4.43 9.21
N ARG A 3 -0.33 -3.40 9.83
CA ARG A 3 -1.78 -3.13 9.83
C ARG A 3 -2.09 -1.63 9.86
N ILE A 4 -3.15 -1.22 9.19
CA ILE A 4 -3.77 0.11 9.29
C ILE A 4 -5.31 0.01 9.29
N THR A 5 -5.98 0.94 9.97
CA THR A 5 -7.45 1.08 9.99
C THR A 5 -7.95 1.87 8.78
N PRO A 6 -9.27 1.83 8.47
CA PRO A 6 -9.84 2.65 7.40
C PRO A 6 -9.54 4.15 7.56
N GLY A 7 -9.31 4.82 6.44
CA GLY A 7 -8.92 6.23 6.39
C GLY A 7 -8.07 6.55 5.16
N VAL A 8 -7.66 7.81 5.05
CA VAL A 8 -6.76 8.28 3.99
C VAL A 8 -5.42 8.65 4.60
N VAL A 9 -4.33 8.17 4.02
CA VAL A 9 -2.95 8.49 4.43
C VAL A 9 -2.08 8.76 3.21
N THR A 10 -1.14 9.68 3.34
CA THR A 10 -0.12 9.96 2.32
C THR A 10 1.24 9.51 2.80
N ASP A 11 2.10 9.01 1.90
CA ASP A 11 3.46 8.62 2.24
C ASP A 11 4.46 8.93 1.11
N THR A 12 5.75 8.93 1.45
CA THR A 12 6.85 8.79 0.50
C THR A 12 7.47 7.43 0.73
N GLU A 13 7.31 6.55 -0.24
CA GLU A 13 7.60 5.13 -0.08
C GLU A 13 9.11 4.85 -0.09
N ALA A 14 9.48 3.75 0.56
CA ALA A 14 10.77 3.10 0.37
C ALA A 14 10.65 2.01 -0.71
N ASN A 15 11.77 1.33 -1.01
CA ASN A 15 11.70 0.10 -1.80
C ASN A 15 10.97 -1.00 -0.99
N GLU A 16 9.67 -1.16 -1.23
CA GLU A 16 8.81 -2.09 -0.52
C GLU A 16 8.17 -3.09 -1.49
N LEU A 17 8.24 -4.38 -1.15
CA LEU A 17 7.35 -5.39 -1.68
C LEU A 17 6.38 -5.81 -0.57
N PHE A 18 5.09 -5.85 -0.87
CA PHE A 18 4.12 -6.43 0.06
C PHE A 18 3.09 -7.33 -0.63
N VAL A 19 2.51 -8.20 0.20
CA VAL A 19 1.35 -9.03 -0.12
C VAL A 19 0.23 -8.70 0.86
N VAL A 20 -0.96 -8.44 0.34
CA VAL A 20 -2.14 -8.20 1.17
C VAL A 20 -2.65 -9.52 1.73
N VAL A 21 -2.79 -9.58 3.04
CA VAL A 21 -3.33 -10.74 3.76
C VAL A 21 -4.83 -10.60 3.99
N SER A 22 -5.31 -9.40 4.34
CA SER A 22 -6.73 -9.12 4.58
C SER A 22 -7.05 -7.64 4.37
N GLY A 23 -8.32 -7.32 4.11
CA GLY A 23 -8.80 -5.95 3.89
C GLY A 23 -8.51 -5.46 2.46
N ARG A 24 -8.81 -4.19 2.19
CA ARG A 24 -8.64 -3.58 0.87
C ARG A 24 -8.34 -2.09 0.94
N ALA A 25 -7.57 -1.60 -0.03
CA ALA A 25 -7.24 -0.20 -0.18
C ALA A 25 -7.06 0.17 -1.66
N THR A 26 -7.18 1.45 -1.96
CA THR A 26 -6.77 2.04 -3.24
C THR A 26 -5.52 2.88 -2.99
N ILE A 27 -4.49 2.71 -3.81
CA ILE A 27 -3.24 3.46 -3.75
C ILE A 27 -3.16 4.30 -5.01
N GLU A 28 -3.07 5.61 -4.83
CA GLU A 28 -2.91 6.57 -5.91
C GLU A 28 -1.47 7.07 -5.86
N GLY A 29 -0.71 6.87 -6.95
CA GLY A 29 0.64 7.39 -7.09
C GLY A 29 0.66 8.74 -7.81
N GLU A 30 1.70 9.53 -7.55
CA GLU A 30 1.99 10.72 -8.36
C GLU A 30 2.10 10.34 -9.85
N GLY A 31 1.48 11.15 -10.73
CA GLY A 31 1.33 10.81 -12.16
C GLY A 31 0.04 10.05 -12.52
N GLY A 32 -0.86 9.84 -11.55
CA GLY A 32 -2.22 9.35 -11.80
C GLY A 32 -2.34 7.83 -11.89
N SER A 33 -1.31 7.09 -11.46
CA SER A 33 -1.41 5.64 -11.32
C SER A 33 -2.36 5.29 -10.17
N VAL A 34 -3.21 4.28 -10.37
CA VAL A 34 -4.16 3.83 -9.35
C VAL A 34 -4.09 2.31 -9.24
N LEU A 35 -3.86 1.82 -8.02
CA LEU A 35 -3.78 0.40 -7.70
C LEU A 35 -4.87 0.03 -6.70
N ASP A 36 -5.68 -0.98 -7.00
CA ASP A 36 -6.60 -1.59 -6.04
C ASP A 36 -5.95 -2.83 -5.44
N VAL A 37 -5.72 -2.80 -4.13
CA VAL A 37 -5.05 -3.89 -3.40
C VAL A 37 -6.06 -4.63 -2.52
N ARG A 38 -6.07 -5.95 -2.65
CA ARG A 38 -7.03 -6.89 -2.02
C ARG A 38 -6.31 -8.17 -1.62
N PRO A 39 -6.91 -9.05 -0.79
CA PRO A 39 -6.23 -10.25 -0.28
C PRO A 39 -5.63 -11.12 -1.40
N GLY A 40 -4.38 -11.53 -1.24
CA GLY A 40 -3.59 -12.24 -2.26
C GLY A 40 -2.89 -11.33 -3.27
N GLY A 41 -3.27 -10.05 -3.35
CA GLY A 41 -2.65 -9.04 -4.19
C GLY A 41 -1.22 -8.71 -3.74
N ARG A 42 -0.37 -8.39 -4.71
CA ARG A 42 1.04 -8.06 -4.54
C ARG A 42 1.30 -6.66 -5.08
N CYS A 43 2.14 -5.90 -4.42
CA CYS A 43 2.51 -4.57 -4.87
C CYS A 43 4.00 -4.33 -4.59
N VAL A 44 4.65 -3.65 -5.52
CA VAL A 44 6.01 -3.13 -5.38
C VAL A 44 5.92 -1.62 -5.44
N LEU A 45 6.46 -0.96 -4.44
CA LEU A 45 6.63 0.47 -4.35
C LEU A 45 8.12 0.77 -4.42
N ARG A 46 8.48 1.86 -5.10
CA ARG A 46 9.87 2.29 -5.24
C ARG A 46 10.16 3.43 -4.28
N GLU A 47 11.43 3.50 -3.89
CA GLU A 47 11.92 4.65 -3.12
C GLU A 47 11.61 5.96 -3.83
N GLY A 48 10.97 6.87 -3.09
CA GLY A 48 10.57 8.18 -3.59
C GLY A 48 9.18 8.23 -4.24
N ASP A 49 8.50 7.09 -4.45
CA ASP A 49 7.11 7.10 -4.90
C ASP A 49 6.25 7.87 -3.88
N ARG A 50 5.50 8.87 -4.34
CA ARG A 50 4.57 9.64 -3.51
C ARG A 50 3.17 9.06 -3.68
N THR A 51 2.59 8.57 -2.59
CA THR A 51 1.33 7.83 -2.64
C THR A 51 0.26 8.45 -1.75
N THR A 52 -1.00 8.29 -2.15
CA THR A 52 -2.18 8.47 -1.29
C THR A 52 -2.90 7.13 -1.21
N TRP A 53 -3.03 6.61 0.00
CA TRP A 53 -3.74 5.37 0.27
C TRP A 53 -5.12 5.70 0.82
N THR A 54 -6.17 5.28 0.13
CA THR A 54 -7.53 5.20 0.66
C THR A 54 -7.78 3.79 1.15
N VAL A 55 -7.75 3.59 2.47
CA VAL A 55 -8.00 2.31 3.13
C VAL A 55 -9.49 2.16 3.38
N HIS A 56 -10.14 1.21 2.70
CA HIS A 56 -11.58 1.00 2.80
C HIS A 56 -11.97 0.04 3.92
N GLU A 57 -11.10 -0.92 4.22
CA GLU A 57 -11.25 -1.92 5.28
C GLU A 57 -9.90 -2.10 5.97
N THR A 58 -9.87 -2.44 7.26
CA THR A 58 -8.62 -2.67 7.99
C THR A 58 -7.67 -3.56 7.19
N LEU A 59 -6.60 -2.96 6.68
CA LEU A 59 -5.66 -3.61 5.78
C LEU A 59 -4.55 -4.27 6.61
N ARG A 60 -4.24 -5.53 6.32
CA ARG A 60 -3.04 -6.21 6.82
C ARG A 60 -2.17 -6.66 5.66
N LYS A 61 -0.88 -6.37 5.74
CA LYS A 61 0.13 -6.79 4.74
C LYS A 61 1.32 -7.49 5.38
N ALA A 62 1.81 -8.52 4.70
CA ALA A 62 3.16 -9.04 4.88
C ALA A 62 4.06 -8.25 3.94
N TYR A 63 5.17 -7.73 4.43
CA TYR A 63 6.01 -6.80 3.68
C TYR A 63 7.48 -7.09 3.90
N HIS A 64 8.28 -6.68 2.92
CA HIS A 64 9.74 -6.61 2.98
C HIS A 64 10.16 -5.23 2.48
N ILE A 65 11.00 -4.54 3.23
CA ILE A 65 11.59 -3.25 2.88
C ILE A 65 13.09 -3.43 2.79
N SER A 66 13.69 -2.91 1.71
CA SER A 66 15.14 -2.72 1.63
C SER A 66 15.47 -1.26 1.96
N LEU A 67 16.44 -1.06 2.86
CA LEU A 67 16.95 0.24 3.28
C LEU A 67 18.26 0.59 2.58
#